data_AF-A0A521YF21-F1
#
_entry.id   AF-A0A521YF21-F1
#
_cell.length_a   1.000
_cell.length_b   1.000
_cell.length_c   1.000
_cell.angle_alpha   90.00
_cell.angle_beta   90.00
_cell.angle_gamma   90.00
#
_symmetry.space_group_name_H-M   'P 1'
#
loop_
_entity.id
_entity.type
_entity.pdbx_description
1 polymer ?
#
loop_
_entity_poly.entity_id
_entity_poly.type
_entity_poly.pdbx_seq_one_letter_code
_entity_poly.pdbx_strand_id
1 'polypeptide(L)'
;LPLLTVWSDMFGVLGGMVTSNNMLGITWYDFLHRFPHVIPLKTFLLGLGKAPIFALIIASVGCFEGMKVGGSADSVGQNTTKSVVLAIFFIIVADALFSVLFSKLKL
;
A
#
# COMPACT_ATOMS: atom_id res chain seq x y z
N LEU A 1 3.24 4.09 8.13
CA LEU A 1 2.39 3.45 7.11
C LEU A 1 0.98 3.09 7.60
N PRO A 2 0.74 2.39 8.73
CA PRO A 2 -0.61 1.86 9.02
C PRO A 2 -1.70 2.93 9.10
N LEU A 3 -1.44 4.07 9.75
CA LEU A 3 -2.39 5.19 9.80
C LEU A 3 -2.68 5.80 8.42
N LEU A 4 -1.65 5.92 7.58
CA LEU A 4 -1.76 6.40 6.20
C LEU A 4 -2.56 5.41 5.34
N THR A 5 -2.40 4.10 5.54
CA THR A 5 -3.18 3.07 4.85
C THR A 5 -4.66 3.21 5.14
N VAL A 6 -5.05 3.38 6.41
CA VAL A 6 -6.46 3.61 6.78
C VAL A 6 -7.01 4.87 6.10
N TRP A 7 -6.22 5.95 6.10
CA TRP A 7 -6.61 7.20 5.44
C TRP A 7 -6.78 7.01 3.93
N SER A 8 -5.83 6.35 3.27
CA SER A 8 -5.90 6.03 1.84
C SER A 8 -7.11 5.16 1.50
N ASP A 9 -7.43 4.17 2.34
CA ASP A 9 -8.60 3.31 2.14
C ASP A 9 -9.90 4.12 2.24
N MET A 10 -10.02 5.03 3.23
CA MET A 10 -11.19 5.90 3.36
C MET A 10 -11.40 6.77 2.11
N PHE A 11 -10.34 7.45 1.64
CA PHE A 11 -10.44 8.29 0.45
C PHE A 11 -10.62 7.47 -0.83
N GLY A 12 -10.05 6.27 -0.91
CA GLY A 12 -10.25 5.34 -2.01
C GLY A 12 -11.70 4.87 -2.12
N VAL A 13 -12.33 4.55 -0.98
CA VAL A 13 -13.75 4.18 -0.93
C VAL A 13 -14.63 5.36 -1.30
N LEU A 14 -14.38 6.55 -0.76
CA LEU A 14 -15.14 7.76 -1.10
C LEU A 14 -15.02 8.11 -2.60
N GLY A 15 -13.81 8.06 -3.15
CA GLY A 15 -13.58 8.28 -4.58
C GLY A 15 -14.29 7.25 -5.46
N GLY A 16 -14.15 5.96 -5.10
CA GLY A 16 -14.85 4.87 -5.79
C GLY A 16 -16.38 5.02 -5.74
N MET A 17 -16.90 5.51 -4.62
CA MET A 17 -18.33 5.78 -4.44
C MET A 17 -18.81 6.90 -5.39
N VAL A 18 -18.06 8.01 -5.46
CA VAL A 18 -18.36 9.14 -6.36
C VAL A 18 -18.30 8.72 -7.83
N THR A 19 -17.25 8.00 -8.21
CA THR A 19 -17.09 7.54 -9.59
C THR A 19 -18.16 6.52 -9.97
N SER A 20 -18.54 5.61 -9.07
CA SER A 20 -19.58 4.60 -9.32
C SER A 20 -20.96 5.24 -9.56
N ASN A 21 -21.28 6.29 -8.80
CA ASN A 21 -22.51 7.04 -8.99
C ASN A 21 -22.54 7.77 -10.34
N ASN A 22 -21.42 8.41 -10.73
CA ASN A 22 -21.35 9.19 -11.98
C ASN A 22 -21.26 8.33 -13.25
N MET A 23 -20.54 7.20 -13.21
CA MET A 23 -20.28 6.39 -14.41
C MET A 23 -21.23 5.20 -14.56
N LEU A 24 -21.64 4.56 -13.46
CA LEU A 24 -22.48 3.35 -13.48
C LEU A 24 -23.93 3.60 -13.03
N GLY A 25 -24.26 4.81 -12.57
CA GLY A 25 -25.60 5.13 -12.06
C GLY A 25 -25.95 4.37 -10.77
N ILE A 26 -24.96 3.86 -10.04
CA ILE A 26 -25.16 3.14 -8.78
C ILE A 26 -25.37 4.16 -7.67
N THR A 27 -26.55 4.14 -7.04
CA THR A 27 -26.87 5.04 -5.93
C THR A 27 -25.94 4.80 -4.74
N TRP A 28 -25.65 5.85 -3.98
CA TRP A 28 -24.87 5.80 -2.73
C TRP A 28 -25.30 4.68 -1.79
N TYR A 29 -26.61 4.47 -1.67
CA TYR A 29 -27.21 3.42 -0.84
C TYR A 29 -26.85 2.01 -1.32
N ASP A 30 -26.96 1.76 -2.63
CA ASP A 30 -26.64 0.46 -3.23
C ASP A 30 -25.16 0.13 -3.10
N PHE A 31 -24.29 1.13 -3.26
CA PHE A 31 -22.85 0.96 -3.05
C PHE A 31 -22.55 0.52 -1.61
N LEU A 32 -23.07 1.24 -0.61
CA LEU A 32 -22.85 0.94 0.80
C LEU A 32 -23.46 -0.41 1.22
N HIS A 33 -24.59 -0.79 0.64
CA HIS A 33 -25.22 -2.08 0.93
C HIS A 33 -24.42 -3.25 0.37
N ARG A 34 -23.81 -3.11 -0.81
CA ARG A 34 -22.99 -4.15 -1.44
C ARG A 34 -21.56 -4.21 -0.92
N PHE A 35 -21.01 -3.08 -0.48
CA PHE A 35 -19.63 -2.94 -0.02
C PHE A 35 -19.18 -4.02 1.00
N PRO A 36 -19.89 -4.27 2.12
CA PRO A 36 -19.47 -5.27 3.11
C PRO A 36 -19.58 -6.72 2.61
N HIS A 37 -20.38 -6.99 1.58
CA HIS A 37 -20.50 -8.31 0.97
C HIS A 37 -19.35 -8.61 0.00
N VAL A 38 -18.82 -7.59 -0.67
CA VAL A 38 -17.75 -7.75 -1.67
C VAL A 38 -16.37 -7.68 -1.00
N ILE A 39 -16.21 -6.84 0.01
CA ILE A 39 -14.93 -6.62 0.70
C ILE A 39 -15.10 -7.01 2.18
N PRO A 40 -14.77 -8.25 2.57
CA PRO A 40 -14.86 -8.66 3.96
C PRO A 40 -13.85 -7.89 4.82
N LEU A 41 -14.20 -7.63 6.08
CA LEU A 41 -13.32 -6.97 7.07
C LEU A 41 -11.97 -7.68 7.25
N LYS A 42 -11.91 -8.98 6.92
CA LYS A 42 -10.66 -9.74 6.90
C LYS A 42 -9.64 -9.15 5.92
N THR A 43 -10.06 -8.73 4.73
CA THR A 43 -9.17 -8.12 3.73
C THR A 43 -8.53 -6.83 4.26
N PHE A 44 -9.30 -6.02 4.99
CA PHE A 44 -8.79 -4.82 5.65
C PHE A 44 -7.76 -5.16 6.74
N LEU A 45 -8.07 -6.12 7.63
CA LEU A 45 -7.14 -6.56 8.68
C LEU A 45 -5.85 -7.17 8.11
N LEU A 46 -5.95 -7.92 7.02
CA LEU A 46 -4.80 -8.48 6.31
C LEU A 46 -3.91 -7.37 5.71
N GLY A 47 -4.51 -6.35 5.08
CA GLY A 47 -3.79 -5.18 4.58
C GLY A 47 -3.10 -4.40 5.70
N LEU A 48 -3.80 -4.18 6.82
CA LEU A 48 -3.27 -3.48 7.97
C LEU A 48 -2.11 -4.24 8.64
N GLY A 49 -2.18 -5.58 8.64
CA GLY A 49 -1.09 -6.46 9.10
C GLY A 49 0.16 -6.41 8.22
N LYS A 50 0.02 -6.17 6.91
CA LYS A 50 1.17 -5.96 5.99
C LYS A 50 1.83 -4.59 6.15
N ALA A 51 1.05 -3.57 6.49
CA ALA A 51 1.53 -2.18 6.61
C ALA A 51 2.78 -1.98 7.50
N PRO A 52 2.93 -2.59 8.70
CA PRO A 52 4.16 -2.47 9.49
C PRO A 52 5.37 -3.12 8.82
N ILE A 53 5.16 -4.22 8.09
CA ILE A 53 6.24 -4.95 7.40
C ILE A 53 6.81 -4.09 6.26
N PHE A 54 5.92 -3.46 5.49
CA PHE A 54 6.34 -2.48 4.48
C PHE A 54 7.03 -1.27 5.10
N ALA A 55 6.61 -0.83 6.28
CA ALA A 55 7.25 0.30 6.96
C ALA A 55 8.69 -0.02 7.34
N LEU A 56 8.94 -1.24 7.84
CA LEU A 56 10.28 -1.73 8.15
C LEU A 56 11.15 -1.79 6.89
N ILE A 57 10.63 -2.31 5.77
CA ILE A 57 11.37 -2.37 4.51
C ILE A 57 11.77 -0.96 4.05
N ILE A 58 10.84 -0.01 4.02
CA ILE A 58 11.12 1.37 3.59
C ILE A 58 12.14 2.03 4.52
N ALA A 59 11.98 1.89 5.83
CA ALA A 59 12.91 2.47 6.80
C ALA A 59 14.31 1.87 6.65
N SER A 60 14.43 0.55 6.53
CA SER A 60 15.72 -0.13 6.36
C SER A 60 16.42 0.27 5.05
N VAL A 61 15.71 0.26 3.92
CA VAL A 61 16.28 0.65 2.62
C VAL A 61 16.64 2.13 2.59
N GLY A 62 15.79 2.98 3.18
CA GLY A 62 16.02 4.42 3.33
C GLY A 62 17.27 4.72 4.14
N CYS A 63 17.41 4.12 5.32
CA CYS A 63 18.59 4.29 6.17
C CYS A 63 19.85 3.72 5.49
N PHE A 64 19.76 2.56 4.82
CA PHE A 64 20.90 1.92 4.20
C PHE A 64 21.50 2.75 3.05
N GLU A 65 20.67 3.25 2.14
CA GLU A 65 21.16 4.11 1.06
C GLU A 65 21.52 5.51 1.56
N GLY A 66 20.84 6.00 2.61
CA GLY A 66 21.19 7.26 3.28
C GLY A 66 22.58 7.25 3.91
N MET A 67 22.99 6.13 4.51
CA MET A 67 24.35 5.97 5.08
C MET A 67 25.45 5.85 4.01
N LYS A 68 25.10 5.55 2.75
CA LYS A 68 26.05 5.45 1.63
C LYS A 68 26.24 6.78 0.87
N VAL A 69 25.53 7.82 1.28
CA VAL A 69 25.62 9.13 0.65
C VAL A 69 27.03 9.70 0.85
N GLY A 70 27.68 10.09 -0.25
CA GLY A 70 28.96 10.78 -0.24
C GLY A 70 28.81 12.28 0.05
N GLY A 71 29.94 13.00 0.12
CA GLY A 71 29.95 14.43 0.47
C GLY A 71 29.46 15.40 -0.60
N SER A 72 28.90 14.93 -1.73
CA SER A 72 28.43 15.78 -2.83
C SER A 72 26.92 15.72 -3.02
N ALA A 73 26.33 16.84 -3.43
CA ALA A 73 24.89 16.93 -3.72
C ALA A 73 24.44 15.94 -4.83
N ASP A 74 25.29 15.68 -5.82
CA ASP A 74 25.02 14.67 -6.86
C ASP A 74 24.94 13.25 -6.28
N SER A 75 25.75 12.93 -5.26
CA SER A 75 25.69 11.64 -4.58
C SER A 75 24.39 11.48 -3.79
N VAL A 76 23.89 12.55 -3.18
CA VAL A 76 22.59 12.55 -2.47
C VAL A 76 21.46 12.21 -3.44
N GLY A 77 21.43 12.87 -4.61
CA GLY A 77 20.41 12.62 -5.63
C GLY A 77 20.43 11.17 -6.14
N GLN A 78 21.61 10.67 -6.52
CA GLN A 78 21.76 9.30 -7.04
C GLN A 78 21.35 8.24 -6.02
N ASN A 79 21.79 8.37 -4.76
CA ASN A 79 21.43 7.40 -3.71
C ASN A 79 19.96 7.50 -3.32
N THR A 80 19.34 8.68 -3.40
CA THR A 80 17.90 8.85 -3.17
C THR A 80 17.07 8.12 -4.23
N THR A 81 17.41 8.27 -5.52
CA THR A 81 16.73 7.54 -6.59
C THR A 81 16.92 6.03 -6.45
N LYS A 82 18.13 5.57 -6.12
CA LYS A 82 18.41 4.15 -5.84
C LYS A 82 17.58 3.63 -4.67
N SER A 83 17.48 4.40 -3.58
CA SER A 83 16.68 4.07 -2.40
C SER A 83 15.22 3.83 -2.77
N VAL A 84 14.61 4.73 -3.55
CA VAL A 84 13.21 4.60 -3.98
C VAL A 84 13.00 3.36 -4.85
N VAL A 85 13.87 3.14 -5.85
CA VAL A 85 13.75 1.97 -6.74
C VAL A 85 13.90 0.66 -5.97
N LEU A 86 14.89 0.57 -5.08
CA LEU A 86 15.08 -0.62 -4.24
C LEU A 86 13.90 -0.85 -3.29
N ALA A 87 13.39 0.22 -2.65
CA ALA A 87 12.26 0.12 -1.75
C ALA A 87 11.01 -0.40 -2.48
N ILE A 88 10.68 0.16 -3.65
CA ILE A 88 9.54 -0.29 -4.45
C ILE A 88 9.71 -1.75 -4.88
N PHE A 89 10.91 -2.14 -5.33
CA PHE A 89 11.18 -3.53 -5.71
C PHE A 89 10.96 -4.50 -4.55
N PHE A 90 11.53 -4.22 -3.37
CA PHE A 90 11.35 -5.07 -2.19
C PHE A 90 9.89 -5.12 -1.73
N ILE A 91 9.15 -4.01 -1.81
CA ILE A 91 7.71 -3.99 -1.48
C ILE A 91 6.93 -4.90 -2.43
N ILE A 92 7.15 -4.82 -3.73
CA ILE A 92 6.45 -5.66 -4.72
C ILE A 92 6.74 -7.15 -4.47
N VAL A 93 8.01 -7.50 -4.25
CA VAL A 93 8.40 -8.89 -3.96
C VAL A 93 7.77 -9.38 -2.66
N ALA A 94 7.84 -8.57 -1.59
CA ALA A 94 7.24 -8.91 -0.31
C ALA A 94 5.72 -9.08 -0.43
N ASP A 95 5.03 -8.19 -1.14
CA ASP A 95 3.59 -8.28 -1.34
C ASP A 95 3.20 -9.53 -2.14
N ALA A 96 3.95 -9.87 -3.20
CA ALA A 96 3.74 -11.08 -3.98
C ALA A 96 3.90 -12.35 -3.11
N LEU A 97 4.91 -12.38 -2.24
CA LEU A 97 5.11 -13.48 -1.29
C LEU A 97 3.91 -13.59 -0.34
N PHE A 98 3.48 -12.49 0.27
CA PHE A 98 2.30 -12.49 1.13
C PHE A 98 1.03 -12.91 0.38
N SER A 99 0.85 -12.45 -0.86
CA SER A 99 -0.32 -12.77 -1.69
C SER A 99 -0.40 -14.27 -1.98
N VAL A 100 0.71 -14.90 -2.35
CA VAL A 100 0.79 -16.36 -2.53
C VAL A 100 0.55 -17.08 -1.20
N LEU A 101 1.11 -16.59 -0.09
CA LEU A 101 0.93 -17.20 1.23
C LEU A 101 -0.55 -17.18 1.66
N PHE A 102 -1.21 -16.02 1.57
CA PHE A 102 -2.62 -15.87 1.94
C PHE A 102 -3.53 -16.68 1.02
N SER A 103 -3.26 -16.68 -0.29
CA SER A 103 -4.00 -17.50 -1.27
C SER A 103 -3.87 -19.00 -0.96
N LYS A 104 -2.67 -19.48 -0.61
CA LYS A 104 -2.44 -20.88 -0.22
C LYS A 104 -3.11 -21.24 1.12
N LEU A 105 -3.17 -20.30 2.06
CA LEU A 105 -3.83 -20.46 3.36
C LEU A 105 -5.36 -20.29 3.29
N LYS A 106 -5.96 -20.05 2.11
CA LYS A 106 -7.39 -19.76 1.92
C LYS A 106 -7.90 -18.64 2.85
N LEU A 107 -7.06 -17.62 3.07
CA LEU A 107 -7.40 -16.42 3.84
C LEU A 107 -7.86 -15.28 2.93
#